data_AF-A0A418ZTT3-F1
#
_entry.id   AF-A0A418ZTT3-F1
#
_cell.length_a   1.000
_cell.length_b   1.000
_cell.length_c   1.000
_cell.angle_alpha   90.00
_cell.angle_beta   90.00
_cell.angle_gamma   90.00
#
_symmetry.space_group_name_H-M   'P 1'
#
loop_
_entity.id
_entity.type
_entity.pdbx_description
1 polymer ?
#
loop_
_entity_poly.entity_id
_entity_poly.type
_entity_poly.pdbx_seq_one_letter_code
_entity_poly.pdbx_strand_id
1 'polypeptide(L)' 'ATLAAWRMDYNTERPHSRLGWQTPAEFAQTFTPQRGLTLRNP' A
#
# COMPACT_ATOMS: atom_id res chain seq x y z
N ALA A 1 -19.24 11.15 3.15
CA ALA A 1 -18.16 11.42 4.14
C ALA A 1 -17.50 10.14 4.66
N THR A 2 -18.25 9.06 4.91
CA THR A 2 -17.77 7.85 5.61
C THR A 2 -16.67 7.05 4.88
N LEU A 3 -16.75 6.91 3.55
CA LEU A 3 -15.81 6.07 2.80
C LEU A 3 -14.39 6.66 2.72
N ALA A 4 -14.27 7.98 2.61
CA ALA A 4 -12.97 8.65 2.57
C ALA A 4 -12.24 8.52 3.91
N ALA A 5 -12.97 8.71 5.02
CA ALA A 5 -12.44 8.52 6.37
C ALA A 5 -11.99 7.07 6.61
N TRP A 6 -12.83 6.10 6.22
CA TRP A 6 -12.46 4.68 6.33
C TRP A 6 -11.22 4.33 5.51
N ARG A 7 -11.13 4.84 4.28
CA ARG A 7 -9.96 4.60 3.42
C ARG A 7 -8.69 5.17 4.04
N MET A 8 -8.77 6.35 4.65
CA MET A 8 -7.62 6.96 5.32
C MET A 8 -7.17 6.09 6.49
N ASP A 9 -8.06 5.82 7.45
CA ASP A 9 -7.81 4.97 8.62
C ASP A 9 -7.23 3.59 8.25
N TYR A 10 -7.80 2.90 7.27
CA TYR A 10 -7.30 1.61 6.82
C TYR A 10 -5.86 1.69 6.26
N ASN A 11 -5.57 2.71 5.46
CA ASN A 11 -4.27 2.81 4.80
C ASN A 11 -3.16 3.31 5.72
N THR A 12 -3.49 4.09 6.77
CA THR A 12 -2.48 4.82 7.56
C THR A 12 -2.42 4.45 9.04
N GLU A 13 -3.46 3.85 9.62
CA GLU A 13 -3.52 3.62 11.07
C GLU A 13 -3.58 2.14 11.44
N ARG A 14 -3.91 1.26 10.48
CA ARG A 14 -4.11 -0.17 10.75
C ARG A 14 -2.90 -1.01 10.32
N PRO A 15 -2.12 -1.56 11.27
CA PRO A 15 -1.08 -2.53 10.95
C PRO A 15 -1.69 -3.88 10.58
N HIS A 16 -1.17 -4.51 9.53
CA HIS A 16 -1.67 -5.79 9.03
C HIS A 16 -0.63 -6.90 9.21
N SER A 17 -1.04 -8.04 9.77
CA SER A 17 -0.14 -9.18 10.01
C SER A 17 0.54 -9.70 8.73
N ARG A 18 -0.16 -9.68 7.60
CA ARG A 18 0.40 -10.03 6.28
C ARG A 18 1.50 -9.08 5.80
N LEU A 19 1.51 -7.84 6.28
CA LEU A 19 2.52 -6.83 5.97
C LEU A 19 3.61 -6.76 7.05
N GLY A 20 3.70 -7.75 7.93
CA GLY A 20 4.64 -7.74 9.05
C GLY A 20 4.29 -6.72 10.12
N TRP A 21 2.99 -6.48 10.33
CA TRP A 21 2.46 -5.44 11.22
C TRP A 21 2.75 -4.01 10.78
N GLN A 22 2.96 -3.79 9.48
CA GLN A 22 3.00 -2.46 8.87
C GLN A 22 1.62 -2.06 8.34
N THR A 23 1.40 -0.76 8.22
CA THR A 23 0.25 -0.20 7.50
C THR A 23 0.43 -0.34 5.99
N PRO A 24 -0.66 -0.34 5.19
CA PRO A 24 -0.55 -0.37 3.73
C PRO A 24 0.29 0.79 3.18
N ALA A 25 0.24 1.97 3.77
CA ALA A 25 1.02 3.13 3.36
C ALA A 25 2.52 2.96 3.67
N GLU A 26 2.89 2.39 4.81
CA GLU A 26 4.30 2.06 5.13
C GLU A 26 4.85 1.00 4.19
N PHE A 27 4.07 -0.06 3.96
CA PHE A 27 4.46 -1.11 3.01
C PHE A 27 4.64 -0.55 1.60
N ALA A 28 3.77 0.35 1.13
CA ALA A 28 3.91 0.98 -0.19
C ALA A 28 5.24 1.75 -0.35
N GLN A 29 5.80 2.30 0.72
CA GLN A 29 7.09 3.00 0.67
C GLN A 29 8.27 2.06 0.41
N THR A 30 8.15 0.77 0.75
CA THR A 30 9.18 -0.22 0.43
C THR A 30 9.11 -0.68 -1.03
N PHE A 31 8.01 -0.42 -1.73
CA PHE A 31 7.94 -0.69 -3.16
C PHE A 31 8.72 0.38 -3.90
N THR A 32 9.83 -0.04 -4.50
CA THR A 32 10.48 0.75 -5.54
C THR A 32 9.81 0.36 -6.86
N PRO A 33 8.87 1.16 -7.41
CA PRO A 33 8.29 0.86 -8.71
C PRO A 33 9.42 0.91 -9.74
N GLN A 34 9.67 -0.23 -10.41
CA GLN A 34 10.59 -0.28 -11.54
C GLN A 34 9.96 0.47 -12.71
N ARG A 35 10.11 1.80 -12.70
CA ARG A 35 9.52 2.74 -13.67
C ARG A 35 10.00 2.51 -15.11
N GLY A 36 10.97 1.63 -15.34
CA GLY A 36 11.57 1.32 -16.64
C GLY A 36 11.37 -0.12 -17.14
N LEU A 37 10.72 -1.01 -16.37
CA LEU A 37 10.30 -2.29 -16.94
C LEU A 37 8.97 -2.06 -17.63
N THR A 38 9.01 -1.89 -18.96
CA THR A 38 7.81 -2.12 -19.77
C THR A 38 7.25 -3.47 -19.33
N LEU A 39 5.94 -3.53 -19.03
CA LEU A 39 5.25 -4.78 -18.80
C LEU A 39 5.61 -5.70 -19.95
N ARG A 40 6.51 -6.67 -19.71
CA ARG A 40 6.91 -7.63 -20.73
C ARG A 40 5.72 -8.56 -20.87
N ASN A 41 4.79 -8.17 -21.74
CA ASN A 41 3.71 -9.05 -22.14
C ASN A 41 4.33 -10.15 -23.01
N PRO A 42 4.18 -11.44 -22.67
CA PRO A 42 4.51 -12.52 -23.58
C PRO A 42 3.63 -12.46 -24.84
#